data_AF-A0A957M4F7-F1
#
_entry.id   AF-A0A957M4F7-F1
#
_cell.length_a   1.000
_cell.length_b   1.000
_cell.length_c   1.000
_cell.angle_alpha   90.00
_cell.angle_beta   90.00
_cell.angle_gamma   90.00
#
_symmetry.space_group_name_H-M   'P 1'
#
loop_
_entity.id
_entity.type
_entity.pdbx_description
1 polymer ?
#
loop_
_entity_poly.entity_id
_entity_poly.type
_entity_poly.pdbx_seq_one_letter_code
_entity_poly.pdbx_strand_id
1 'polypeptide(L)'
;MNKRRLLQKILGGSKNIAFNDMIALVEAFGFRLARINGSHHIFTHPEIKELVNLQNVGGQAKPYQIKQFLRLVERYDLRMEDDD
;
A
#
# COMPACT_ATOMS: atom_id res chain seq x y z
N MET A 1 -9.17 -2.82 -10.22
CA MET A 1 -10.02 -1.78 -9.56
C MET A 1 -9.39 -0.42 -9.84
N ASN A 2 -10.19 0.64 -9.99
CA ASN A 2 -9.64 2.00 -10.13
C ASN A 2 -8.90 2.39 -8.83
N LYS A 3 -7.59 2.69 -8.93
CA LYS A 3 -6.71 2.97 -7.79
C LYS A 3 -7.21 4.15 -6.94
N ARG A 4 -7.72 5.20 -7.58
CA ARG A 4 -8.33 6.36 -6.88
C ARG A 4 -9.57 5.96 -6.09
N ARG A 5 -10.46 5.12 -6.66
CA ARG A 5 -11.63 4.60 -5.91
C ARG A 5 -11.22 3.74 -4.72
N LEU A 6 -10.17 2.93 -4.87
CA LEU A 6 -9.62 2.14 -3.76
C LEU A 6 -9.07 3.04 -2.65
N LEU A 7 -8.30 4.06 -2.99
CA LEU A 7 -7.79 5.03 -2.02
C LEU A 7 -8.93 5.71 -1.27
N GLN A 8 -9.98 6.17 -1.97
CA GLN A 8 -11.15 6.78 -1.33
C GLN A 8 -11.87 5.81 -0.39
N LYS A 9 -12.01 4.53 -0.77
CA LYS A 9 -12.58 3.50 0.11
C LYS A 9 -11.76 3.34 1.40
N ILE A 10 -10.43 3.36 1.30
CA ILE A 10 -9.53 3.24 2.46
C ILE A 10 -9.61 4.48 3.34
N LEU A 11 -9.55 5.69 2.75
CA LEU A 11 -9.67 6.96 3.46
C LEU A 11 -11.03 7.09 4.16
N GLY A 12 -12.10 6.54 3.56
CA GLY A 12 -13.42 6.39 4.18
C GLY A 12 -13.49 5.40 5.36
N GLY A 13 -12.36 4.81 5.77
CA GLY A 13 -12.25 3.97 6.97
C GLY A 13 -12.49 2.47 6.74
N SER A 14 -12.55 2.01 5.48
CA SER A 14 -12.69 0.58 5.19
C SER A 14 -11.53 -0.24 5.76
N LYS A 15 -11.87 -1.28 6.53
CA LYS A 15 -10.91 -2.26 7.05
C LYS A 15 -10.84 -3.54 6.20
N ASN A 16 -11.73 -3.69 5.22
CA ASN A 16 -11.83 -4.85 4.35
C ASN A 16 -11.23 -4.51 2.98
N ILE A 17 -9.93 -4.77 2.85
CA ILE A 17 -9.12 -4.48 1.68
C ILE A 17 -8.38 -5.76 1.32
N ALA A 18 -8.68 -6.27 0.12
CA ALA A 18 -8.00 -7.44 -0.39
C ALA A 18 -6.49 -7.17 -0.46
N PHE A 19 -5.69 -8.18 -0.15
CA PHE A 19 -4.24 -8.04 -0.11
C PHE A 19 -3.68 -7.54 -1.45
N ASN A 20 -4.17 -8.10 -2.56
CA ASN A 20 -3.76 -7.70 -3.91
C ASN A 20 -4.17 -6.25 -4.25
N ASP A 21 -5.31 -5.77 -3.72
CA ASP A 21 -5.71 -4.37 -3.89
C ASP A 21 -4.72 -3.45 -3.16
N MET A 22 -4.30 -3.83 -1.94
CA MET A 22 -3.30 -3.07 -1.21
C MET A 22 -1.95 -3.05 -1.91
N ILE A 23 -1.50 -4.17 -2.50
CA ILE A 23 -0.28 -4.21 -3.32
C ILE A 23 -0.39 -3.21 -4.47
N ALA A 24 -1.45 -3.29 -5.27
CA ALA A 24 -1.66 -2.41 -6.41
C ALA A 24 -1.69 -0.93 -6.00
N LEU A 25 -2.22 -0.62 -4.81
CA LEU A 25 -2.20 0.73 -4.28
C LEU A 25 -0.79 1.18 -3.88
N VAL A 26 -0.04 0.34 -3.15
CA VAL A 26 1.34 0.66 -2.75
C VAL A 26 2.22 0.90 -3.98
N GLU A 27 2.10 0.05 -4.99
CA GLU A 27 2.82 0.21 -6.28
C GLU A 27 2.40 1.48 -7.02
N ALA A 28 1.13 1.86 -6.96
CA ALA A 28 0.66 3.12 -7.56
C ALA A 28 1.27 4.37 -6.91
N PHE A 29 1.82 4.28 -5.70
CA PHE A 29 2.58 5.36 -5.05
C PHE A 29 4.09 5.18 -5.23
N GLY A 30 4.54 4.50 -6.30
CA GLY A 30 5.95 4.39 -6.67
C GLY A 30 6.77 3.38 -5.85
N PHE A 31 6.15 2.67 -4.90
CA PHE A 31 6.83 1.62 -4.15
C PHE A 31 7.03 0.37 -5.02
N ARG A 32 8.17 -0.30 -4.87
CA ARG A 32 8.55 -1.48 -5.64
C ARG A 32 8.75 -2.66 -4.71
N LEU A 33 8.26 -3.82 -5.13
CA LEU A 33 8.46 -5.06 -4.38
C LEU A 33 9.95 -5.40 -4.32
N ALA A 34 10.51 -5.45 -3.11
CA ALA A 34 11.92 -5.72 -2.88
C ALA A 34 12.16 -7.16 -2.41
N ARG A 35 11.24 -7.72 -1.61
CA ARG A 35 11.39 -9.08 -1.06
C ARG A 35 10.04 -9.69 -0.69
N ILE A 36 9.90 -10.99 -0.92
CA ILE A 36 8.81 -11.81 -0.38
C ILE A 36 9.39 -12.83 0.60
N ASN A 37 8.74 -13.02 1.75
CA ASN A 37 9.00 -14.11 2.68
C ASN A 37 7.69 -14.66 3.26
N GLY A 38 7.28 -15.83 2.78
CA GLY A 38 5.96 -16.39 3.11
C GLY A 38 4.85 -15.42 2.76
N SER A 39 4.00 -15.07 3.73
CA SER A 39 2.90 -14.12 3.55
C SER A 39 3.29 -12.65 3.63
N HIS A 40 4.57 -12.33 3.90
CA HIS A 40 5.04 -10.95 4.01
C HIS A 40 5.63 -10.47 2.69
N HIS A 41 5.29 -9.24 2.29
CA HIS A 41 5.79 -8.56 1.10
C HIS A 41 6.37 -7.22 1.53
N ILE A 42 7.65 -7.04 1.27
CA ILE A 42 8.40 -5.82 1.61
C ILE A 42 8.59 -5.00 0.34
N PHE A 43 8.22 -3.73 0.43
CA PHE A 43 8.33 -2.74 -0.63
C PHE A 43 9.27 -1.61 -0.23
N THR A 44 10.00 -1.09 -1.20
CA THR A 44 10.91 0.06 -1.08
C THR A 44 10.45 1.18 -2.00
N HIS A 45 10.82 2.42 -1.70
CA HIS A 45 10.57 3.57 -2.58
C HIS A 45 11.90 4.27 -2.85
N PRO A 46 12.19 4.75 -4.07
CA PRO A 46 13.48 5.37 -4.39
C PRO A 46 13.73 6.69 -3.63
N GLU A 47 12.66 7.41 -3.28
CA GLU A 47 12.77 8.75 -2.68
C GLU A 47 12.72 8.77 -1.14
N ILE A 48 12.39 7.64 -0.48
CA ILE A 48 12.28 7.57 0.99
C ILE A 48 12.97 6.32 1.56
N LYS A 49 13.41 6.39 2.83
CA LYS A 49 14.14 5.28 3.47
C LYS A 49 13.22 4.25 4.11
N GLU A 50 12.00 4.63 4.49
CA GLU A 50 11.05 3.72 5.13
C GLU A 50 10.52 2.65 4.19
N LEU A 51 10.40 1.45 4.74
CA LEU A 51 9.87 0.29 4.04
C LEU A 51 8.37 0.14 4.33
N VAL A 52 7.64 -0.35 3.34
CA VAL A 52 6.28 -0.85 3.53
C VAL A 52 6.36 -2.36 3.64
N ASN A 53 5.90 -2.93 4.76
CA ASN A 53 5.82 -4.37 4.94
C ASN A 53 4.34 -4.77 5.09
N LEU A 54 3.80 -5.42 4.06
CA LEU A 54 2.43 -5.92 4.03
C LEU A 54 2.40 -7.41 4.36
N GLN A 55 1.39 -7.86 5.09
CA GLN A 55 1.16 -9.26 5.38
C GLN A 55 -0.19 -9.70 4.85
N ASN A 56 -0.21 -10.78 4.07
CA ASN A 56 -1.43 -11.45 3.64
C ASN A 56 -1.97 -12.33 4.77
N VAL A 57 -3.20 -12.06 5.21
CA VAL A 57 -3.94 -12.91 6.16
C VAL A 57 -5.29 -13.24 5.55
N GLY A 58 -5.45 -14.48 5.07
CA GLY A 58 -6.71 -14.94 4.47
C GLY A 58 -7.16 -14.11 3.26
N GLY A 59 -6.21 -13.60 2.46
CA GLY A 59 -6.49 -12.77 1.29
C GLY A 59 -6.68 -11.27 1.61
N GLN A 60 -6.44 -10.84 2.85
CA GLN A 60 -6.64 -9.46 3.29
C GLN A 60 -5.33 -8.81 3.76
N ALA A 61 -5.22 -7.50 3.57
CA ALA A 61 -4.17 -6.69 4.18
C ALA A 61 -4.53 -6.35 5.64
N LYS A 62 -3.55 -6.32 6.55
CA LYS A 62 -3.83 -5.97 7.95
C LYS A 62 -4.16 -4.47 8.09
N PRO A 63 -5.25 -4.08 8.79
CA PRO A 63 -5.66 -2.68 8.89
C PRO A 63 -4.59 -1.72 9.43
N TYR A 64 -3.72 -2.16 10.33
CA TYR A 64 -2.65 -1.30 10.84
C TYR A 64 -1.56 -1.02 9.79
N GLN A 65 -1.30 -1.95 8.86
CA GLN A 65 -0.32 -1.79 7.79
C GLN A 65 -0.84 -0.79 6.76
N ILE A 66 -2.14 -0.82 6.48
CA ILE A 66 -2.82 0.20 5.67
C ILE A 66 -2.62 1.59 6.29
N LYS A 67 -2.86 1.73 7.61
CA LYS A 67 -2.62 2.99 8.32
C LYS A 67 -1.15 3.41 8.33
N GLN A 68 -0.22 2.47 8.45
CA GLN A 68 1.22 2.76 8.37
C GLN A 68 1.60 3.30 7.00
N PHE A 69 1.13 2.67 5.94
CA PHE A 69 1.33 3.13 4.56
C PHE A 69 0.77 4.55 4.36
N LEU A 70 -0.48 4.81 4.75
CA LEU A 70 -1.08 6.15 4.60
C LEU A 70 -0.29 7.24 5.34
N ARG A 71 0.26 6.93 6.52
CA ARG A 71 1.13 7.88 7.24
C ARG A 71 2.44 8.17 6.51
N LEU A 72 2.99 7.20 5.76
CA LEU A 72 4.17 7.44 4.94
C LEU A 72 3.81 8.32 3.75
N VAL A 73 2.69 8.03 3.08
CA VAL A 73 2.17 8.85 1.97
C VAL A 73 2.00 10.31 2.42
N GLU A 74 1.34 10.54 3.55
CA GLU A 74 1.12 11.88 4.11
C GLU A 74 2.43 12.56 4.54
N ARG A 75 3.31 11.85 5.26
CA ARG A 75 4.58 12.39 5.76
C ARG A 75 5.50 12.87 4.65
N TYR A 76 5.54 12.14 3.53
CA TYR A 76 6.48 12.37 2.44
C TYR A 76 5.86 13.05 1.22
N ASP A 77 4.59 13.49 1.31
CA ASP A 77 3.81 14.02 0.18
C ASP A 77 3.90 13.12 -1.08
N LEU A 78 3.88 11.80 -0.88
CA LEU A 78 3.99 10.86 -1.99
C LEU A 78 2.73 10.97 -2.85
N ARG A 79 2.92 11.08 -4.16
CA ARG A 79 1.82 11.17 -5.12
C ARG A 79 1.61 9.84 -5.81
N MET A 80 0.35 9.54 -6.07
CA MET A 80 0.02 8.41 -6.91
C MET A 80 0.50 8.74 -8.32
N GLU A 81 1.30 7.86 -8.92
CA GLU A 81 1.65 7.94 -10.34
C GLU A 81 0.34 7.94 -11.13
N ASP A 82 0.16 8.96 -11.97
CA ASP A 82 -1.02 9.02 -12.82
C ASP A 82 -0.96 7.85 -13.81
N ASP A 83 -2.08 7.13 -13.92
CA ASP A 83 -2.28 6.21 -15.05
C ASP A 83 -2.40 7.11 -16.30
N ASP A 84 -1.30 7.35 -17.01
CA ASP A 84 -1.31 7.92 -18.37
C ASP A 84 -2.17 7.06 -19.32
#